data_AF-A0T0B6-F1
#
_entry.id   AF-A0T0B6-F1
#
_cell.length_a   1.000
_cell.length_b   1.000
_cell.length_c   1.000
_cell.angle_alpha   90.00
_cell.angle_beta   90.00
_cell.angle_gamma   90.00
#
_symmetry.space_group_name_H-M   'P 1'
#
loop_
_entity.id
_entity.type
_entity.pdbx_description
1 polymer ?
#
loop_
_entity_poly.entity_id
_entity_poly.type
_entity_poly.pdbx_seq_one_letter_code
_entity_poly.pdbx_strand_id
1 'polypeptide(L)' 'MLKLFAFAISLFLIVIIFLRIPQENVGLASFATKSELLGSPSSAQRSLNILTGFGIFIYFGIAIQMNLLNH' A
#
# COMPACT_ATOMS: atom_id res chain seq x y z
N MET A 1 -6.27 2.00 -23.82
CA MET A 1 -5.02 1.45 -23.24
C MET A 1 -4.82 1.88 -21.79
N LEU A 2 -4.83 3.18 -21.45
CA LEU A 2 -4.59 3.65 -20.06
C LEU A 2 -5.58 3.08 -19.02
N LYS A 3 -6.85 2.91 -19.38
CA LYS A 3 -7.88 2.26 -18.55
C LYS A 3 -7.52 0.81 -18.16
N LEU A 4 -6.89 0.05 -19.06
CA LEU A 4 -6.46 -1.32 -18.80
C LEU A 4 -5.29 -1.35 -17.81
N PHE A 5 -4.35 -0.41 -17.95
CA PHE A 5 -3.26 -0.21 -16.99
C PHE A 5 -3.77 0.20 -15.62
N ALA A 6 -4.75 1.11 -15.56
CA ALA A 6 -5.40 1.51 -14.31
C ALA A 6 -6.11 0.32 -13.63
N PHE A 7 -6.78 -0.53 -14.41
CA PHE A 7 -7.39 -1.75 -13.87
C PHE A 7 -6.34 -2.73 -13.33
N ALA A 8 -5.25 -2.97 -14.09
CA ALA A 8 -4.18 -3.87 -13.67
C ALA A 8 -3.46 -3.39 -12.39
N ILE A 9 -3.18 -2.09 -12.27
CA ILE A 9 -2.52 -1.54 -11.07
C ILE A 9 -3.45 -1.60 -9.85
N SER A 10 -4.76 -1.40 -10.03
CA SER A 10 -5.74 -1.60 -8.95
C SER A 10 -5.79 -3.05 -8.48
N LEU A 11 -5.83 -4.00 -9.41
CA LEU A 11 -5.82 -5.43 -9.07
C LEU A 11 -4.54 -5.81 -8.31
N PHE A 12 -3.39 -5.34 -8.79
CA PHE A 12 -2.09 -5.54 -8.15
C PHE A 12 -2.05 -4.99 -6.72
N LEU A 13 -2.53 -3.77 -6.51
CA LEU A 13 -2.61 -3.16 -5.18
C LEU A 13 -3.52 -3.95 -4.24
N ILE A 14 -4.67 -4.42 -4.73
CA ILE A 14 -5.58 -5.27 -3.94
C ILE A 14 -4.85 -6.54 -3.47
N VAL A 15 -4.17 -7.25 -4.38
CA VAL A 15 -3.40 -8.47 -4.05
C VAL A 15 -2.32 -8.17 -3.01
N ILE A 16 -1.58 -7.07 -3.16
CA ILE A 16 -0.54 -6.68 -2.19
C ILE A 16 -1.13 -6.39 -0.81
N ILE A 17 -2.27 -5.70 -0.75
CA ILE A 17 -2.93 -5.39 0.52
C ILE A 17 -3.39 -6.67 1.22
N PHE A 18 -3.94 -7.64 0.47
CA PHE A 18 -4.31 -8.95 1.01
C PHE A 18 -3.10 -9.78 1.46
N LEU A 19 -1.98 -9.70 0.74
CA LEU A 19 -0.75 -10.38 1.09
C LEU A 19 -0.06 -9.75 2.30
N ARG A 20 -0.39 -8.50 2.65
CA ARG A 20 0.14 -7.85 3.85
C ARG A 20 -0.43 -8.56 5.08
N ILE A 21 0.43 -9.33 5.75
CA ILE A 21 0.13 -10.01 7.02
C ILE A 21 -0.41 -8.96 8.02
N PRO A 22 -1.59 -9.18 8.62
CA PRO A 22 -2.15 -8.26 9.60
C PRO A 22 -1.17 -8.15 10.78
N GLN A 23 -0.93 -6.92 11.24
CA GLN A 23 -0.21 -6.72 12.50
C GLN A 23 -1.07 -7.31 13.60
N GLU A 24 -0.61 -8.38 14.25
CA GLU A 24 -1.35 -9.20 15.22
C GLU A 24 -1.76 -8.42 16.51
N ASN A 25 -1.51 -7.11 16.53
CA ASN A 25 -1.43 -6.28 17.71
C ASN A 25 -2.13 -4.91 17.49
N VAL A 26 -3.36 -4.90 17.00
CA VAL A 26 -4.16 -3.67 16.76
C VAL A 26 -5.08 -3.27 17.94
N GLY A 27 -4.88 -3.84 19.14
CA GLY A 27 -5.67 -3.53 20.35
C GLY A 27 -4.95 -2.65 21.39
N LEU A 28 -5.69 -2.21 22.42
CA LEU A 28 -5.18 -1.46 23.58
C LEU A 28 -3.97 -2.12 24.27
N ALA A 29 -3.87 -3.45 24.19
CA ALA A 29 -2.75 -4.23 24.70
C ALA A 29 -1.43 -3.99 23.93
N SER A 30 -1.50 -3.60 22.66
CA SER A 30 -0.32 -3.30 21.85
C SER A 30 0.34 -1.97 22.23
N PHE A 31 -0.49 -0.97 22.55
CA PHE A 31 -0.03 0.34 23.05
C PHE A 31 0.66 0.23 24.42
N ALA A 32 0.25 -0.73 25.27
CA ALA A 32 0.84 -0.94 26.59
C ALA A 32 2.12 -1.80 26.58
N THR A 33 2.39 -2.56 25.50
CA THR A 33 3.46 -3.59 25.49
C THR A 33 4.55 -3.36 24.43
N LYS A 34 4.38 -2.43 23.47
CA LYS A 34 5.40 -2.19 22.43
C LYS A 34 5.71 -0.69 22.29
N SER A 35 6.83 -0.25 22.87
CA SER A 35 7.50 1.01 22.48
C SER A 35 8.19 0.85 21.11
N GLU A 36 7.48 0.40 20.09
CA GLU A 36 7.97 0.34 18.71
C GLU A 36 7.76 1.67 17.95
N LEU A 37 7.64 2.78 18.67
CA LEU A 37 7.57 4.13 18.09
C LEU A 37 8.82 4.46 17.24
N LEU A 38 9.94 3.78 17.52
CA LEU A 38 11.19 3.80 16.75
C LEU A 38 11.62 2.40 16.27
N GLY A 39 10.76 1.38 16.42
CA GLY A 39 11.07 0.00 16.04
C GLY A 39 11.11 -0.16 14.53
N SER A 40 12.18 -0.76 14.00
CA SER A 40 12.29 -0.97 12.55
C SER A 40 11.42 -2.15 12.13
N PRO A 41 10.54 -2.00 11.13
CA PRO A 41 9.69 -3.07 10.65
C PRO A 41 10.54 -4.26 10.13
N SER A 42 9.96 -5.47 10.18
CA SER A 42 10.60 -6.64 9.60
C SER A 42 10.92 -6.41 8.12
N SER A 43 12.01 -7.01 7.63
CA SER A 43 12.53 -6.78 6.27
C SER A 43 11.46 -7.00 5.18
N ALA A 44 10.66 -8.06 5.31
CA ALA A 44 9.56 -8.36 4.39
C ALA A 44 8.46 -7.29 4.44
N GLN A 45 8.12 -6.82 5.64
CA GLN A 45 7.11 -5.79 5.82
C GLN A 45 7.56 -4.42 5.30
N ARG A 46 8.86 -4.09 5.46
CA ARG A 46 9.45 -2.88 4.87
C ARG A 46 9.43 -2.92 3.35
N SER A 47 9.78 -4.06 2.74
CA SER A 47 9.72 -4.26 1.29
C SER A 47 8.29 -4.09 0.76
N LEU A 48 7.31 -4.75 1.39
CA LEU A 48 5.89 -4.61 1.03
C LEU A 48 5.39 -3.18 1.21
N ASN A 49 5.83 -2.46 2.26
CA ASN A 49 5.46 -1.06 2.47
C ASN A 49 5.96 -0.15 1.35
N ILE A 50 7.23 -0.29 0.96
CA ILE A 50 7.83 0.50 -0.13
C ILE A 50 7.14 0.17 -1.45
N LEU A 51 6.91 -1.11 -1.74
CA LEU A 51 6.23 -1.55 -2.96
C LEU A 51 4.78 -1.03 -3.03
N THR A 52 4.06 -1.07 -1.91
CA THR A 52 2.70 -0.53 -1.82
C THR A 52 2.70 0.98 -2.02
N GLY A 53 3.62 1.71 -1.36
CA GLY A 53 3.73 3.16 -1.49
C GLY A 53 4.04 3.60 -2.92
N PHE A 54 4.96 2.89 -3.59
CA PHE A 54 5.28 3.13 -4.99
C PHE A 54 4.08 2.82 -5.91
N GLY A 55 3.37 1.73 -5.66
CA GLY A 55 2.15 1.38 -6.40
C GLY A 55 1.04 2.42 -6.25
N ILE A 56 0.85 2.98 -5.05
CA ILE A 56 -0.10 4.06 -4.79
C ILE A 56 0.30 5.32 -5.56
N PHE A 57 1.59 5.67 -5.57
CA PHE A 57 2.07 6.84 -6.29
C PHE A 57 1.81 6.73 -7.81
N ILE A 58 2.07 5.57 -8.40
CA ILE A 58 1.77 5.29 -9.81
C ILE A 58 0.27 5.36 -10.07
N TYR A 59 -0.54 4.71 -9.24
CA TYR A 59 -2.00 4.75 -9.37
C TYR A 59 -2.55 6.18 -9.35
N PHE A 60 -2.03 7.01 -8.43
CA PHE A 60 -2.42 8.40 -8.32
C PHE A 60 -2.05 9.22 -9.56
N GLY A 61 -0.84 9.03 -10.10
CA GLY A 61 -0.41 9.66 -11.36
C GLY A 61 -1.30 9.27 -12.55
N ILE A 62 -1.63 7.97 -12.67
CA ILE A 62 -2.55 7.46 -13.70
C ILE A 62 -3.94 8.07 -13.54
N ALA A 63 -4.45 8.18 -12.31
CA ALA A 63 -5.76 8.75 -12.03
C ALA A 63 -5.84 10.23 -12.43
N ILE A 64 -4.83 11.03 -12.11
CA ILE A 64 -4.73 12.44 -12.54
C ILE A 64 -4.69 12.51 -14.07
N GLN A 65 -3.82 11.73 -14.71
CA GLN A 65 -3.71 11.74 -16.18
C GLN A 65 -5.03 11.34 -16.85
N MET A 66 -5.73 10.34 -16.32
CA MET A 66 -7.06 9.96 -16.82
C MET A 66 -8.10 11.05 -16.62
N ASN A 67 -8.06 11.78 -15.50
CA ASN A 67 -8.98 12.87 -15.24
C ASN A 67 -8.76 14.03 -16.21
N LEU A 68 -7.50 14.43 -16.47
CA LEU A 68 -7.17 15.49 -17.42
C LEU A 68 -7.44 15.11 -18.88
N LEU A 69 -7.25 13.86 -19.28
CA LEU A 69 -7.50 13.40 -20.66
C LEU A 69 -8.99 13.18 -20.97
N ASN A 70 -9.84 13.11 -19.94
CA ASN A 70 -11.28 12.87 -20.07
C ASN A 70 -12.09 14.18 -19.91
N HIS A 71 -11.42 15.32 -19.81
CA HIS A 71 -11.97 16.67 -19.84
C HIS A 71 -11.42 17.40 -21.07
#